data_AF-X1I5T5-F1
#
_entry.id   AF-X1I5T5-F1
#
_cell.length_a   1.000
_cell.length_b   1.000
_cell.length_c   1.000
_cell.angle_alpha   90.00
_cell.angle_beta   90.00
_cell.angle_gamma   90.00
#
_symmetry.space_group_name_H-M   'P 1'
#
loop_
_entity.id
_entity.type
_entity.pdbx_description
1 polymer ?
#
loop_
_entity_poly.entity_id
_entity_poly.type
_entity_poly.pdbx_seq_one_letter_code
_entity_poly.pdbx_strand_id
1 'polypeptide(L)'
;IFENYLESGISQVLSKATSKPPRIVYGDKGSVKQVADGSIIKRFDKTPYPVKPTDVVCPHFLELKWAYGCPFDCSWCYLKGTFRFRPEGIKPAYKDLEKVKLHVETFLHEVETPEILNTGEIADSLMGENGDCPFSKFIISLFEKQNRHKVLFVTKSTNVKNLLEITSPRQAIVSFSLNAKPVAEKWEKKTPFVKKRIEAAKKLFEAGYEVRIRMDPMVPIENWEKYYIQLID
;
A
#
# COMPACT_ATOMS: atom_id res chain seq x y z
N ILE A 1 -10.90 27.90 -12.75
CA ILE A 1 -10.73 27.16 -14.03
C ILE A 1 -10.74 25.63 -13.82
N PHE A 2 -10.40 25.11 -12.63
CA PHE A 2 -10.51 23.67 -12.31
C PHE A 2 -11.91 23.21 -11.82
N GLU A 3 -12.78 24.11 -11.33
CA GLU A 3 -14.14 23.75 -10.90
C GLU A 3 -15.11 23.51 -12.06
N ASN A 4 -14.95 24.21 -13.19
CA ASN A 4 -15.89 24.11 -14.33
C ASN A 4 -15.72 22.84 -15.20
N TYR A 5 -14.67 22.05 -14.99
CA TYR A 5 -14.47 20.77 -15.67
C TYR A 5 -15.14 19.59 -14.93
N LEU A 6 -15.45 19.76 -13.64
CA LEU A 6 -16.12 18.72 -12.85
C LEU A 6 -17.64 18.75 -13.05
N GLU A 7 -18.27 19.92 -13.19
CA GLU A 7 -19.73 20.00 -13.29
C GLU A 7 -20.28 19.76 -14.71
N SER A 8 -19.52 20.08 -15.76
CA SER A 8 -19.99 19.91 -17.15
C SER A 8 -19.86 18.48 -17.69
N GLY A 9 -19.08 17.61 -17.03
CA GLY A 9 -18.90 16.21 -17.41
C GLY A 9 -19.86 15.22 -16.74
N ILE A 10 -20.58 15.63 -15.69
CA ILE A 10 -21.41 14.73 -14.88
C ILE A 10 -22.72 14.34 -15.58
N SER A 11 -23.22 15.16 -16.52
CA SER A 11 -24.51 14.91 -17.18
C SER A 11 -24.44 14.13 -18.51
N GLN A 12 -23.26 13.83 -19.05
CA GLN A 12 -23.16 13.17 -20.37
C GLN A 12 -22.35 11.86 -20.41
N VAL A 13 -21.86 11.37 -19.27
CA VAL A 13 -21.14 10.07 -19.18
C VAL A 13 -21.87 9.07 -18.27
N LEU A 14 -23.19 9.17 -18.17
CA LEU A 14 -24.05 8.22 -17.45
C LEU A 14 -24.79 7.25 -18.39
N SER A 15 -24.16 6.80 -19.48
CA SER A 15 -24.83 5.87 -20.42
C SER A 15 -24.02 4.68 -20.93
N LYS A 16 -22.80 4.41 -20.45
CA LYS A 16 -22.07 3.17 -20.82
C LYS A 16 -21.17 2.62 -19.71
N ALA A 17 -21.77 1.87 -18.79
CA ALA A 17 -21.25 0.60 -18.24
C ALA A 17 -22.24 0.09 -17.18
N THR A 18 -23.22 -0.71 -17.61
CA THR A 18 -24.06 -1.53 -16.74
C THR A 18 -23.29 -2.76 -16.26
N SER A 19 -22.24 -2.58 -15.47
CA SER A 19 -21.68 -3.67 -14.67
C SER A 19 -22.29 -3.60 -13.28
N LYS A 20 -22.98 -4.66 -12.86
CA LYS A 20 -23.39 -4.80 -11.46
C LYS A 20 -22.16 -4.64 -10.56
N PRO A 21 -22.28 -3.99 -9.39
CA PRO A 21 -21.15 -3.85 -8.48
C PRO A 21 -20.58 -5.23 -8.12
N PRO A 22 -19.25 -5.37 -8.01
CA PRO A 22 -18.61 -6.64 -7.68
C PRO A 22 -19.02 -7.12 -6.28
N ARG A 23 -19.58 -8.32 -6.20
CA ARG A 23 -20.03 -8.90 -4.93
C ARG A 23 -18.87 -9.06 -3.92
N ILE A 24 -19.12 -8.72 -2.65
CA ILE A 24 -18.25 -9.07 -1.52
C ILE A 24 -18.39 -10.54 -1.15
N VAL A 25 -17.27 -11.23 -1.00
CA VAL A 25 -17.20 -12.61 -0.50
C VAL A 25 -16.72 -12.58 0.94
N TYR A 26 -17.49 -13.14 1.85
CA TYR A 26 -17.17 -13.26 3.27
C TYR A 26 -16.63 -14.66 3.60
N GLY A 27 -15.75 -14.74 4.60
CA GLY A 27 -15.24 -15.99 5.16
C GLY A 27 -16.05 -16.46 6.39
N ASP A 28 -15.60 -17.56 7.00
CA ASP A 28 -16.33 -18.33 8.03
C ASP A 28 -16.65 -17.57 9.33
N LYS A 29 -16.16 -16.34 9.49
CA LYS A 29 -16.39 -15.46 10.64
C LYS A 29 -16.96 -14.09 10.28
N GLY A 30 -17.55 -13.95 9.09
CA GLY A 30 -18.06 -12.67 8.58
C GLY A 30 -16.96 -11.68 8.19
N SER A 31 -15.68 -12.08 8.24
CA SER A 31 -14.58 -11.27 7.73
C SER A 31 -14.60 -11.22 6.21
N VAL A 32 -14.35 -10.05 5.62
CA VAL A 32 -14.22 -9.92 4.17
C VAL A 32 -13.07 -10.80 3.68
N LYS A 33 -13.36 -11.76 2.78
CA LYS A 33 -12.37 -12.65 2.17
C LYS A 33 -11.80 -12.04 0.90
N GLN A 34 -12.66 -11.51 0.03
CA GLN A 34 -12.27 -10.86 -1.22
C GLN A 34 -13.43 -10.09 -1.83
N VAL A 35 -13.12 -9.24 -2.82
CA VAL A 35 -14.11 -8.57 -3.69
C VAL A 35 -14.07 -9.22 -5.06
N ALA A 36 -15.22 -9.71 -5.54
CA ALA A 36 -15.37 -10.51 -6.75
C ALA A 36 -14.34 -11.66 -6.85
N ASP A 37 -13.48 -11.64 -7.87
CA ASP A 37 -12.44 -12.64 -8.15
C ASP A 37 -11.23 -12.55 -7.21
N GLY A 38 -11.17 -11.55 -6.33
CA GLY A 38 -10.04 -11.29 -5.46
C GLY A 38 -8.79 -10.78 -6.19
N SER A 39 -8.96 -10.33 -7.44
CA SER A 39 -7.86 -9.76 -8.23
C SER A 39 -7.44 -8.39 -7.70
N ILE A 40 -8.34 -7.59 -7.13
CA ILE A 40 -8.03 -6.26 -6.56
C ILE A 40 -7.97 -6.30 -5.04
N ILE A 41 -9.00 -6.82 -4.37
CA ILE A 41 -9.05 -6.87 -2.90
C ILE A 41 -9.17 -8.32 -2.46
N LYS A 42 -8.23 -8.78 -1.63
CA LYS A 42 -8.20 -10.14 -1.10
C LYS A 42 -7.57 -10.17 0.28
N ARG A 43 -8.10 -10.98 1.18
CA ARG A 43 -7.51 -11.21 2.50
C ARG A 43 -6.30 -12.13 2.35
N PHE A 44 -5.18 -11.67 2.89
CA PHE A 44 -4.03 -12.51 3.17
C PHE A 44 -4.28 -13.26 4.48
N ASP A 45 -4.49 -14.57 4.37
CA ASP A 45 -4.82 -15.49 5.46
C ASP A 45 -3.87 -16.70 5.51
N LYS A 46 -2.64 -16.53 4.98
CA LYS A 46 -1.69 -17.65 4.79
C LYS A 46 -0.81 -17.94 5.99
N THR A 47 -0.86 -17.11 7.03
CA THR A 47 -0.15 -17.36 8.28
C THR A 47 -1.09 -18.06 9.27
N PRO A 48 -0.76 -19.28 9.74
CA PRO A 48 -1.51 -19.93 10.81
C PRO A 48 -1.48 -19.11 12.09
N TYR A 49 -2.47 -19.29 12.96
CA TYR A 49 -2.41 -18.71 14.30
C TYR A 49 -1.21 -19.31 15.06
N PRO A 50 -0.40 -18.46 15.73
CA PRO A 50 0.78 -18.94 16.44
C PRO A 50 0.35 -19.83 17.61
N VAL A 51 0.94 -21.03 17.68
CA VAL A 51 0.74 -22.00 18.77
C VAL A 51 2.02 -22.10 19.62
N LYS A 52 3.18 -22.02 18.99
CA LYS A 52 4.50 -22.04 19.63
C LYS A 52 5.11 -20.64 19.67
N PRO A 53 6.00 -20.34 20.64
CA PRO A 53 6.72 -19.06 20.69
C PRO A 53 7.56 -18.74 19.45
N THR A 54 7.96 -19.76 18.70
CA THR A 54 8.76 -19.62 17.46
C THR A 54 7.91 -19.44 16.20
N ASP A 55 6.59 -19.50 16.32
CA ASP A 55 5.70 -19.39 15.17
C ASP A 55 5.69 -17.94 14.65
N VAL A 56 5.54 -17.81 13.33
CA VAL A 56 5.47 -16.50 12.68
C VAL A 56 4.19 -15.79 13.14
N VAL A 57 4.37 -14.64 13.78
CA VAL A 57 3.26 -13.75 14.15
C VAL A 57 3.05 -12.74 13.03
N CYS A 58 2.20 -13.08 12.06
CA CYS A 58 1.76 -12.17 11.01
C CYS A 58 0.22 -12.11 11.02
N PRO A 59 -0.39 -10.95 11.33
CA PRO A 59 -1.84 -10.83 11.34
C PRO A 59 -2.41 -10.99 9.94
N HIS A 60 -3.66 -11.44 9.83
CA HIS A 60 -4.36 -11.44 8.56
C HIS A 60 -4.78 -10.01 8.21
N PHE A 61 -4.60 -9.60 6.96
CA PHE A 61 -4.93 -8.26 6.49
C PHE A 61 -5.53 -8.30 5.08
N LEU A 62 -6.18 -7.23 4.66
CA LEU A 62 -6.69 -7.08 3.30
C LEU A 62 -5.64 -6.43 2.41
N GLU A 63 -5.31 -7.10 1.32
CA GLU A 63 -4.46 -6.59 0.25
C GLU A 63 -5.30 -5.73 -0.70
N LEU A 64 -4.78 -4.57 -1.10
CA LEU A 64 -5.24 -3.78 -2.25
C LEU A 64 -4.20 -3.89 -3.37
N LYS A 65 -4.45 -4.81 -4.28
CA LYS A 65 -3.57 -5.21 -5.38
C LYS A 65 -3.75 -4.27 -6.57
N TRP A 66 -3.42 -2.99 -6.40
CA TRP A 66 -3.56 -1.98 -7.45
C TRP A 66 -2.51 -2.09 -8.58
N ALA A 67 -1.37 -2.70 -8.28
CA ALA A 67 -0.27 -2.90 -9.20
C ALA A 67 0.57 -4.12 -8.80
N TYR A 68 1.59 -4.42 -9.59
CA TYR A 68 2.57 -5.47 -9.34
C TYR A 68 3.99 -4.93 -9.52
N GLY A 69 4.93 -5.49 -8.76
CA GLY A 69 6.35 -5.22 -8.93
C GLY A 69 6.83 -3.98 -8.19
N CYS A 70 8.10 -3.64 -8.34
CA CYS A 70 8.75 -2.58 -7.57
C CYS A 70 9.90 -1.98 -8.39
N PRO A 71 10.12 -0.65 -8.35
CA PRO A 71 11.25 -0.01 -9.03
C PRO A 71 12.60 -0.28 -8.33
N PHE A 72 12.57 -0.84 -7.12
CA PHE A 72 13.75 -1.10 -6.30
C PHE A 72 14.31 -2.51 -6.49
N ASP A 73 15.55 -2.73 -6.05
CA ASP A 73 16.27 -3.99 -6.25
C ASP A 73 16.86 -4.52 -4.94
N CYS A 74 16.00 -4.69 -3.93
CA CYS A 74 16.44 -5.27 -2.66
C CYS A 74 16.86 -6.74 -2.86
N SER A 75 17.98 -7.16 -2.27
CA SER A 75 18.51 -8.52 -2.44
C SER A 75 17.56 -9.60 -1.91
N TRP A 76 16.91 -9.35 -0.77
CA TRP A 76 15.97 -10.28 -0.11
C TRP A 76 14.52 -10.13 -0.58
N CYS A 77 14.25 -9.35 -1.62
CA CYS A 77 12.89 -9.03 -2.03
C CYS A 77 12.10 -10.31 -2.38
N TYR A 78 11.09 -10.64 -1.56
CA TYR A 78 10.25 -11.81 -1.81
C TYR A 78 9.43 -11.70 -3.11
N LEU A 79 9.25 -10.49 -3.66
CA LEU A 79 8.63 -10.30 -4.97
C LEU A 79 9.42 -10.98 -6.09
N LYS A 80 10.75 -11.12 -5.96
CA LYS A 80 11.56 -11.88 -6.92
C LYS A 80 11.16 -13.35 -6.95
N GLY A 81 10.88 -13.93 -5.78
CA GLY A 81 10.35 -15.28 -5.66
C GLY A 81 8.89 -15.37 -6.12
N THR A 82 8.06 -14.41 -5.73
CA THR A 82 6.61 -14.36 -6.04
C THR A 82 6.36 -14.22 -7.54
N PHE A 83 7.18 -13.42 -8.23
CA PHE A 83 7.06 -13.15 -9.66
C PHE A 83 8.07 -13.89 -10.53
N ARG A 84 8.71 -14.95 -10.02
CA ARG A 84 9.75 -15.72 -10.75
C ARG A 84 9.30 -16.29 -12.10
N PHE A 85 8.00 -16.50 -12.28
CA PHE A 85 7.40 -17.01 -13.52
C PHE A 85 6.76 -15.93 -14.39
N ARG A 86 6.79 -14.66 -13.96
CA ARG A 86 6.34 -13.56 -14.81
C ARG A 86 7.48 -13.17 -15.76
N PRO A 87 7.24 -13.04 -17.08
CA PRO A 87 8.28 -12.63 -18.03
C PRO A 87 8.94 -11.30 -17.65
N GLU A 88 8.18 -10.38 -17.06
CA GLU A 88 8.65 -9.06 -16.63
C GLU A 88 9.31 -9.08 -15.23
N GLY A 89 9.27 -10.23 -14.54
CA GLY A 89 9.77 -10.38 -13.17
C GLY A 89 9.13 -9.37 -12.21
N ILE A 90 9.98 -8.60 -11.53
CA ILE A 90 9.56 -7.56 -10.58
C ILE A 90 9.33 -6.18 -11.21
N LYS A 91 9.41 -6.04 -12.55
CA LYS A 91 9.19 -4.74 -13.20
C LYS A 91 7.78 -4.23 -12.86
N PRO A 92 7.64 -2.92 -12.55
CA PRO A 92 6.33 -2.32 -12.27
C PRO A 92 5.32 -2.56 -13.39
N ALA A 93 4.11 -2.99 -13.02
CA ALA A 93 2.98 -3.14 -13.91
C ALA A 93 1.70 -2.71 -13.17
N TYR A 94 0.92 -1.82 -13.77
CA TYR A 94 -0.28 -1.25 -13.15
C TYR A 94 -1.53 -1.99 -13.61
N LYS A 95 -2.54 -2.06 -12.74
CA LYS A 95 -3.87 -2.54 -13.14
C LYS A 95 -4.72 -1.40 -13.66
N ASP A 96 -5.78 -1.77 -14.37
CA ASP A 96 -6.83 -0.86 -14.79
C ASP A 96 -7.41 -0.12 -13.57
N LEU A 97 -7.25 1.21 -13.58
CA LEU A 97 -7.70 2.09 -12.50
C LEU A 97 -9.22 2.10 -12.36
N GLU A 98 -9.99 1.89 -13.43
CA GLU A 98 -11.45 1.82 -13.33
C GLU A 98 -11.89 0.53 -12.63
N LYS A 99 -11.20 -0.59 -12.89
CA LYS A 99 -11.42 -1.83 -12.12
C LYS A 99 -11.04 -1.63 -10.65
N VAL A 100 -9.91 -0.97 -10.36
CA VAL A 100 -9.50 -0.67 -8.98
C VAL A 100 -10.55 0.18 -8.28
N LYS A 101 -11.00 1.27 -8.92
CA LYS A 101 -12.02 2.18 -8.42
C LYS A 101 -13.31 1.44 -8.08
N LEU A 102 -13.84 0.66 -9.02
CA LEU A 102 -15.09 -0.08 -8.85
C LEU A 102 -15.03 -1.05 -7.64
N HIS A 103 -13.93 -1.80 -7.52
CA HIS A 103 -13.75 -2.73 -6.40
C HIS A 103 -13.60 -2.00 -5.06
N VAL A 104 -12.86 -0.89 -5.03
CA VAL A 104 -12.66 -0.09 -3.81
C VAL A 104 -13.96 0.60 -3.39
N GLU A 105 -14.67 1.26 -4.30
CA GLU A 105 -15.95 1.91 -3.99
C GLU A 105 -16.99 0.91 -3.48
N THR A 106 -17.04 -0.29 -4.07
CA THR A 106 -17.93 -1.36 -3.59
C THR A 106 -17.54 -1.82 -2.18
N PHE A 107 -16.25 -1.99 -1.92
CA PHE A 107 -15.75 -2.32 -0.58
C PHE A 107 -16.11 -1.26 0.45
N LEU A 108 -15.84 0.02 0.14
CA LEU A 108 -16.08 1.14 1.05
C LEU A 108 -17.58 1.34 1.36
N HIS A 109 -18.46 0.98 0.42
CA HIS A 109 -19.90 1.09 0.57
C HIS A 109 -20.51 -0.10 1.32
N GLU A 110 -20.14 -1.33 0.96
CA GLU A 110 -20.81 -2.55 1.45
C GLU A 110 -20.21 -3.12 2.74
N VAL A 111 -18.96 -2.80 3.09
CA VAL A 111 -18.32 -3.36 4.28
C VAL A 111 -18.57 -2.45 5.48
N GLU A 112 -19.28 -2.96 6.47
CA GLU A 112 -19.68 -2.18 7.65
C GLU A 112 -18.62 -2.18 8.77
N THR A 113 -17.75 -3.18 8.80
CA THR A 113 -16.69 -3.29 9.80
C THR A 113 -15.46 -2.48 9.39
N PRO A 114 -14.86 -1.66 10.27
CA PRO A 114 -13.61 -0.96 10.00
C PRO A 114 -12.51 -1.92 9.55
N GLU A 115 -11.80 -1.55 8.49
CA GLU A 115 -10.79 -2.38 7.85
C GLU A 115 -9.67 -1.48 7.29
N ILE A 116 -8.48 -2.06 7.12
CA ILE A 116 -7.33 -1.39 6.51
C ILE A 116 -6.93 -2.13 5.24
N LEU A 117 -6.89 -1.41 4.11
CA LEU A 117 -6.43 -1.96 2.83
C LEU A 117 -4.94 -1.68 2.61
N ASN A 118 -4.12 -2.74 2.63
CA ASN A 118 -2.68 -2.67 2.41
C ASN A 118 -2.33 -2.64 0.91
N THR A 119 -1.77 -1.54 0.45
CA THR A 119 -1.39 -1.32 -0.95
C THR A 119 0.03 -1.83 -1.30
N GLY A 120 0.79 -2.29 -0.30
CA GLY A 120 2.22 -2.56 -0.40
C GLY A 120 2.63 -4.04 -0.46
N GLU A 121 1.67 -4.98 -0.50
CA GLU A 121 1.96 -6.42 -0.42
C GLU A 121 2.56 -6.99 -1.70
N ILE A 122 2.22 -6.45 -2.87
CA ILE A 122 2.77 -6.95 -4.15
C ILE A 122 3.34 -5.83 -5.02
N ALA A 123 3.47 -4.65 -4.44
CA ALA A 123 4.04 -3.45 -5.05
C ALA A 123 4.62 -2.51 -4.01
N ASP A 124 5.50 -1.58 -4.40
CA ASP A 124 5.79 -0.42 -3.52
C ASP A 124 4.67 0.61 -3.69
N SER A 125 4.04 1.02 -2.59
CA SER A 125 2.83 1.85 -2.63
C SER A 125 3.02 3.22 -3.29
N LEU A 126 4.26 3.74 -3.37
CA LEU A 126 4.56 5.05 -3.96
C LEU A 126 5.28 4.96 -5.33
N MET A 127 5.27 3.80 -5.99
CA MET A 127 5.92 3.68 -7.29
C MET A 127 5.20 4.42 -8.43
N GLY A 128 3.90 4.73 -8.26
CA GLY A 128 3.05 5.38 -9.27
C GLY A 128 3.01 6.91 -9.20
N GLU A 129 3.83 7.54 -8.36
CA GLU A 129 3.69 8.96 -7.99
C GLU A 129 4.14 9.96 -9.07
N ASN A 130 4.90 9.51 -10.08
CA ASN A 130 5.39 10.36 -11.18
C ASN A 130 4.51 10.29 -12.44
N GLY A 131 3.41 9.52 -12.43
CA GLY A 131 2.50 9.42 -13.57
C GLY A 131 1.48 10.56 -13.61
N ASP A 132 0.76 10.67 -14.74
CA ASP A 132 -0.32 11.66 -14.93
C ASP A 132 -1.46 11.52 -13.91
N CYS A 133 -1.65 10.31 -13.39
CA CYS A 133 -2.59 9.99 -12.32
C CYS A 133 -1.84 9.37 -11.13
N PRO A 134 -1.29 10.19 -10.20
CA PRO A 134 -0.59 9.68 -9.03
C PRO A 134 -1.50 8.79 -8.19
N PHE A 135 -1.03 7.57 -7.90
CA PHE A 135 -1.83 6.58 -7.18
C PHE A 135 -2.30 7.09 -5.81
N SER A 136 -1.44 7.78 -5.06
CA SER A 136 -1.79 8.36 -3.76
C SER A 136 -3.02 9.28 -3.82
N LYS A 137 -3.04 10.23 -4.76
CA LYS A 137 -4.15 11.17 -4.98
C LYS A 137 -5.42 10.42 -5.39
N PHE A 138 -5.30 9.50 -6.34
CA PHE A 138 -6.41 8.68 -6.80
C PHE A 138 -7.05 7.91 -5.64
N ILE A 139 -6.27 7.11 -4.91
CA ILE A 139 -6.85 6.19 -3.91
C ILE A 139 -7.35 6.93 -2.68
N ILE A 140 -6.60 7.94 -2.19
CA ILE A 140 -7.01 8.70 -1.00
C ILE A 140 -8.30 9.46 -1.28
N SER A 141 -8.51 9.97 -2.50
CA SER A 141 -9.78 10.63 -2.87
C SER A 141 -11.01 9.74 -2.74
N LEU A 142 -10.87 8.42 -2.93
CA LEU A 142 -11.95 7.45 -2.71
C LEU A 142 -12.19 7.23 -1.21
N PHE A 143 -11.10 7.11 -0.44
CA PHE A 143 -11.16 6.84 0.98
C PHE A 143 -11.68 8.03 1.79
N GLU A 144 -11.38 9.27 1.43
CA GLU A 144 -11.86 10.47 2.14
C GLU A 144 -13.38 10.72 1.97
N LYS A 145 -14.08 9.98 1.09
CA LYS A 145 -15.55 10.02 0.99
C LYS A 145 -16.26 9.39 2.21
N GLN A 146 -15.51 8.74 3.09
CA GLN A 146 -16.00 8.00 4.25
C GLN A 146 -15.02 8.15 5.43
N ASN A 147 -15.42 7.72 6.63
CA ASN A 147 -14.63 7.90 7.85
C ASN A 147 -14.30 6.60 8.63
N ARG A 148 -14.56 5.44 8.03
CA ARG A 148 -14.52 4.09 8.63
C ARG A 148 -13.26 3.30 8.27
N HIS A 149 -12.92 3.20 6.98
CA HIS A 149 -11.83 2.38 6.48
C HIS A 149 -10.61 3.21 6.17
N LYS A 150 -9.40 2.66 6.38
CA LYS A 150 -8.16 3.33 6.01
C LYS A 150 -7.43 2.61 4.87
N VAL A 151 -6.70 3.38 4.07
CA VAL A 151 -5.71 2.85 3.14
C VAL A 151 -4.33 2.89 3.80
N LEU A 152 -3.60 1.78 3.72
CA LEU A 152 -2.23 1.67 4.21
C LEU A 152 -1.27 1.67 3.02
N PHE A 153 -0.35 2.63 3.03
CA PHE A 153 0.82 2.69 2.16
C PHE A 153 1.99 2.02 2.87
N VAL A 154 2.74 1.16 2.17
CA VAL A 154 4.01 0.60 2.66
C VAL A 154 5.05 0.88 1.59
N THR A 155 6.11 1.61 1.94
CA THR A 155 7.07 2.10 0.94
C THR A 155 8.50 2.18 1.45
N LYS A 156 9.45 2.11 0.52
CA LYS A 156 10.85 2.56 0.71
C LYS A 156 11.13 3.88 -0.02
N SER A 157 10.17 4.42 -0.75
CA SER A 157 10.29 5.66 -1.53
C SER A 157 10.28 6.91 -0.64
N THR A 158 10.84 7.99 -1.17
CA THR A 158 10.76 9.34 -0.60
C THR A 158 9.91 10.27 -1.46
N ASN A 159 9.23 9.74 -2.48
CA ASN A 159 8.40 10.52 -3.39
C ASN A 159 7.03 10.83 -2.74
N VAL A 160 7.06 11.70 -1.74
CA VAL A 160 5.89 12.05 -0.92
C VAL A 160 5.25 13.37 -1.32
N LYS A 161 5.67 13.97 -2.45
CA LYS A 161 5.20 15.30 -2.87
C LYS A 161 3.67 15.35 -2.98
N ASN A 162 3.07 14.40 -3.69
CA ASN A 162 1.63 14.38 -3.90
C ASN A 162 0.84 14.16 -2.59
N LEU A 163 1.38 13.39 -1.66
CA LEU A 163 0.77 13.19 -0.34
C LEU A 163 0.75 14.51 0.47
N LEU A 164 1.80 15.31 0.38
CA LEU A 164 1.87 16.61 1.06
C LEU A 164 0.91 17.66 0.48
N GLU A 165 0.40 17.46 -0.73
CA GLU A 165 -0.60 18.34 -1.36
C GLU A 165 -2.04 17.99 -0.93
N ILE A 166 -2.25 16.89 -0.20
CA ILE A 166 -3.57 16.47 0.30
C ILE A 166 -3.87 17.15 1.63
N THR A 167 -5.00 17.85 1.71
CA THR A 167 -5.36 18.70 2.86
C THR A 167 -5.95 17.96 4.06
N SER A 168 -6.57 16.78 3.84
CA SER A 168 -7.15 15.94 4.89
C SER A 168 -6.70 14.50 4.69
N PRO A 169 -5.65 14.02 5.38
CA PRO A 169 -5.12 12.67 5.20
C PRO A 169 -5.67 11.65 6.23
N ARG A 170 -6.90 11.84 6.72
CA ARG A 170 -7.42 11.08 7.89
C ARG A 170 -7.60 9.60 7.62
N GLN A 171 -7.93 9.24 6.39
CA GLN A 171 -8.11 7.85 5.96
C GLN A 171 -6.86 7.21 5.36
N ALA A 172 -5.69 7.83 5.51
CA ALA A 172 -4.42 7.30 5.00
C ALA A 172 -3.42 7.06 6.14
N ILE A 173 -2.79 5.88 6.10
CA ILE A 173 -1.64 5.52 6.94
C ILE A 173 -0.45 5.35 6.02
N VAL A 174 0.70 5.93 6.36
CA VAL A 174 1.94 5.77 5.58
C VAL A 174 3.01 5.08 6.41
N SER A 175 3.32 3.85 6.03
CA SER A 175 4.35 3.04 6.64
C SER A 175 5.65 3.08 5.85
N PHE A 176 6.74 3.52 6.49
CA PHE A 176 8.07 3.50 5.91
C PHE A 176 8.83 2.26 6.34
N SER A 177 9.33 1.52 5.36
CA SER A 177 10.27 0.44 5.59
C SER A 177 11.67 1.00 5.83
N LEU A 178 12.18 0.81 7.04
CA LEU A 178 13.51 1.21 7.47
C LEU A 178 14.35 -0.02 7.82
N ASN A 179 15.66 0.14 7.79
CA ASN A 179 16.61 -0.89 8.20
C ASN A 179 17.86 -0.22 8.78
N ALA A 180 18.68 -0.98 9.50
CA ALA A 180 19.97 -0.52 9.97
C ALA A 180 20.81 0.00 8.78
N LYS A 181 21.53 1.11 8.95
CA LYS A 181 22.32 1.74 7.88
C LYS A 181 23.20 0.75 7.09
N PRO A 182 24.09 -0.06 7.71
CA PRO A 182 24.93 -1.00 6.96
C PRO A 182 24.12 -2.07 6.21
N VAL A 183 22.94 -2.44 6.73
CA VAL A 183 22.05 -3.40 6.08
C VAL A 183 21.41 -2.78 4.84
N ALA A 184 20.83 -1.59 4.97
CA ALA A 184 20.21 -0.87 3.86
C ALA A 184 21.21 -0.59 2.73
N GLU A 185 22.41 -0.06 3.04
CA GLU A 185 23.43 0.28 2.04
C GLU A 185 23.94 -0.95 1.28
N LYS A 186 24.06 -2.08 1.96
CA LYS A 186 24.55 -3.32 1.35
C LYS A 186 23.52 -3.97 0.45
N TRP A 187 22.25 -4.05 0.87
CA TRP A 187 21.28 -4.94 0.23
C TRP A 187 19.99 -4.28 -0.27
N GLU A 188 19.67 -3.04 0.10
CA GLU A 188 18.49 -2.31 -0.41
C GLU A 188 18.86 -1.47 -1.65
N LYS A 189 19.32 -2.12 -2.72
CA LYS A 189 19.75 -1.39 -3.92
C LYS A 189 18.60 -0.63 -4.59
N LYS A 190 18.96 0.51 -5.20
CA LYS A 190 18.04 1.46 -5.87
C LYS A 190 16.99 2.10 -4.98
N THR A 191 17.07 1.91 -3.67
CA THR A 191 16.21 2.61 -2.71
C THR A 191 16.88 3.92 -2.23
N PRO A 192 16.11 4.92 -1.81
CA PRO A 192 16.64 6.07 -1.06
C PRO A 192 17.34 5.63 0.24
N PHE A 193 18.33 6.39 0.69
CA PHE A 193 18.98 6.17 1.98
C PHE A 193 17.97 6.25 3.14
N VAL A 194 18.22 5.47 4.20
CA VAL A 194 17.36 5.38 5.40
C VAL A 194 17.06 6.76 5.98
N LYS A 195 18.08 7.63 6.11
CA LYS A 195 17.91 9.01 6.59
C LYS A 195 16.90 9.81 5.75
N LYS A 196 16.92 9.65 4.43
CA LYS A 196 15.97 10.32 3.53
C LYS A 196 14.55 9.79 3.68
N ARG A 197 14.39 8.50 3.97
CA ARG A 197 13.08 7.92 4.31
C ARG A 197 12.55 8.45 5.63
N ILE A 198 13.40 8.59 6.65
CA ILE A 198 13.04 9.22 7.94
C ILE A 198 12.64 10.69 7.72
N GLU A 199 13.39 11.46 6.92
CA GLU A 199 13.03 12.84 6.58
C GLU A 199 11.66 12.92 5.87
N ALA A 200 11.37 11.99 4.95
CA ALA A 200 10.07 11.92 4.28
C ALA A 200 8.94 11.54 5.25
N ALA A 201 9.19 10.59 6.15
CA ALA A 201 8.26 10.19 7.22
C ALA A 201 7.94 11.36 8.14
N LYS A 202 8.95 12.13 8.56
CA LYS A 202 8.79 13.34 9.37
C LYS A 202 7.88 14.37 8.68
N LYS A 203 8.11 14.65 7.39
CA LYS A 203 7.26 15.59 6.63
C LYS A 203 5.79 15.18 6.61
N LEU A 204 5.52 13.88 6.42
CA LEU A 204 4.14 13.39 6.42
C LEU A 204 3.52 13.42 7.81
N PHE A 205 4.28 13.10 8.86
CA PHE A 205 3.84 13.22 10.23
C PHE A 205 3.46 14.67 10.58
N GLU A 206 4.31 15.63 10.21
CA GLU A 206 4.04 17.07 10.38
C GLU A 206 2.83 17.54 9.55
N ALA A 207 2.56 16.90 8.42
CA ALA A 207 1.36 17.14 7.61
C ALA A 207 0.09 16.42 8.12
N GLY A 208 0.15 15.74 9.28
CA GLY A 208 -0.99 15.13 9.95
C GLY A 208 -1.34 13.69 9.51
N TYR A 209 -0.47 13.02 8.76
CA TYR A 209 -0.63 11.60 8.47
C TYR A 209 -0.36 10.74 9.70
N GLU A 210 -1.10 9.62 9.83
CA GLU A 210 -0.66 8.52 10.68
C GLU A 210 0.57 7.86 10.02
N VAL A 211 1.74 8.02 10.63
CA VAL A 211 3.00 7.47 10.12
C VAL A 211 3.40 6.25 10.94
N ARG A 212 3.79 5.17 10.26
CA ARG A 212 4.29 3.94 10.89
C ARG A 212 5.71 3.65 10.43
N ILE A 213 6.53 3.12 11.32
CA ILE A 213 7.86 2.60 10.98
C ILE A 213 7.79 1.08 10.92
N ARG A 214 8.35 0.50 9.86
CA ARG A 214 8.40 -0.94 9.63
C ARG A 214 9.84 -1.38 9.49
N MET A 215 10.34 -2.15 10.45
CA MET A 215 11.65 -2.79 10.36
C MET A 215 11.47 -4.24 9.91
N ASP A 216 11.43 -4.45 8.59
CA ASP A 216 11.32 -5.79 8.03
C ASP A 216 11.99 -5.89 6.63
N PRO A 217 12.90 -6.86 6.42
CA PRO A 217 13.36 -7.85 7.40
C PRO A 217 14.39 -7.26 8.39
N MET A 218 14.40 -7.79 9.62
CA MET A 218 15.57 -7.65 10.50
C MET A 218 16.66 -8.63 10.05
N VAL A 219 17.89 -8.13 9.90
CA VAL A 219 19.04 -8.88 9.39
C VAL A 219 20.10 -9.01 10.49
N PRO A 220 20.45 -10.24 10.91
CA PRO A 220 21.39 -10.49 12.00
C PRO A 220 22.84 -10.38 11.50
N ILE A 221 23.27 -9.16 11.17
CA ILE A 221 24.68 -8.88 10.89
C ILE A 221 25.50 -8.84 12.19
N GLU A 222 26.83 -8.94 12.07
CA GLU A 222 27.71 -8.68 13.21
C GLU A 222 27.41 -7.28 13.79
N ASN A 223 27.36 -7.18 15.13
CA ASN A 223 26.96 -5.96 15.85
C ASN A 223 25.57 -5.41 15.47
N TRP A 224 24.62 -6.26 15.04
CA TRP A 224 23.29 -5.81 14.63
C TRP A 224 22.61 -4.95 15.71
N GLU A 225 22.66 -5.35 16.99
CA GLU A 225 22.02 -4.63 18.10
C GLU A 225 22.40 -3.15 18.11
N LYS A 226 23.71 -2.86 18.04
CA LYS A 226 24.23 -1.49 17.96
C LYS A 226 23.61 -0.72 16.80
N TYR A 227 23.54 -1.32 15.61
CA TYR A 227 23.06 -0.62 14.42
C TYR A 227 21.54 -0.42 14.39
N TYR A 228 20.77 -1.32 15.02
CA TYR A 228 19.32 -1.13 15.16
C TYR A 228 18.98 -0.19 16.31
N ILE A 229 19.75 -0.16 17.40
CA ILE A 229 19.64 0.88 18.44
C ILE A 229 19.87 2.26 17.80
N GLN A 230 20.93 2.42 17.02
CA GLN A 230 21.20 3.66 16.26
C GLN A 230 20.11 4.06 15.24
N LEU A 231 19.25 3.13 14.84
CA LEU A 231 18.11 3.43 13.96
C LEU A 231 16.92 3.97 14.76
N ILE A 232 16.79 3.55 16.02
CA ILE A 232 15.66 3.87 16.90
C ILE A 232 15.91 5.19 17.65
N ASP A 233 17.16 5.43 18.09
CA ASP A 233 17.60 6.66 18.75
C ASP A 233 17.63 7.88 17.82
#